data_AF-A0A9E5KL39-F1
#
_entry.id   AF-A0A9E5KL39-F1
#
_cell.length_a   1.000
_cell.length_b   1.000
_cell.length_c   1.000
_cell.angle_alpha   90.00
_cell.angle_beta   90.00
_cell.angle_gamma   90.00
#
_symmetry.space_group_name_H-M   'P 1'
#
loop_
_entity.id
_entity.type
_entity.pdbx_description
1 polymer ?
#
loop_
_entity_poly.entity_id
_entity_poly.type
_entity_poly.pdbx_seq_one_letter_code
_entity_poly.pdbx_strand_id
1 'polypeptide(L)'
;MSHRHALGFPFRLFLAGVPNLALIILALFLPSDGVERGPALFSIIGNFHILVLHLPIALLVIVPLFELLDNTEQAKNGTRRLCQLAAITTWLTAILGVIYGHFNGFVGDKTQWHLWSGIFASCL
;
A
#
# COMPACT_ATOMS: atom_id res chain seq x y z
N MET A 1 20.36 6.93 -26.42
CA MET A 1 20.85 7.03 -25.02
C MET A 1 19.91 7.97 -24.27
N SER A 2 19.00 7.42 -23.45
CA SER A 2 18.05 8.24 -22.66
C SER A 2 18.72 8.61 -21.34
N HIS A 3 19.06 9.90 -21.18
CA HIS A 3 19.54 10.49 -19.93
C HIS A 3 18.42 10.45 -18.89
N ARG A 4 18.28 9.33 -18.17
CA ARG A 4 17.45 9.30 -16.96
C ARG A 4 18.23 10.04 -15.88
N HIS A 5 17.87 11.30 -15.61
CA HIS A 5 18.37 12.01 -14.43
C HIS A 5 18.13 11.12 -13.21
N ALA A 6 19.21 10.67 -12.58
CA ALA A 6 19.13 9.94 -11.33
C ALA A 6 18.50 10.89 -10.30
N LEU A 7 17.28 10.59 -9.86
CA LEU A 7 16.63 11.33 -8.78
C LEU A 7 17.55 11.32 -7.56
N GLY A 8 17.81 12.50 -7.00
CA GLY A 8 18.66 12.66 -5.82
C GLY A 8 18.09 11.88 -4.62
N PHE A 9 18.98 11.41 -3.74
CA PHE A 9 18.62 10.72 -2.50
C PHE A 9 17.49 11.41 -1.70
N PRO A 10 17.56 12.73 -1.41
CA PRO A 10 16.49 13.40 -0.64
C PRO A 10 15.15 13.37 -1.36
N PHE A 11 15.15 13.44 -2.69
CA PHE A 11 13.92 13.40 -3.48
C PHE A 11 13.28 12.01 -3.47
N ARG A 12 14.08 10.93 -3.47
CA ARG A 12 13.55 9.57 -3.33
C ARG A 12 12.95 9.35 -1.95
N LEU A 13 13.62 9.83 -0.90
CA LEU A 13 13.10 9.76 0.45
C LEU A 13 11.78 10.54 0.58
N PHE A 14 11.70 11.72 -0.03
CA PHE A 14 10.47 12.51 -0.11
C PHE A 14 9.33 11.75 -0.81
N LEU A 15 9.61 11.16 -1.98
CA LEU A 15 8.63 10.38 -2.74
C LEU A 15 8.09 9.17 -1.98
N ALA A 16 8.90 8.54 -1.12
CA ALA A 16 8.47 7.42 -0.27
C ALA A 16 7.80 7.89 1.03
N GLY A 17 8.32 8.96 1.65
CA GLY A 17 7.89 9.41 2.97
C GLY A 17 6.54 10.12 2.95
N VAL A 18 6.32 11.04 2.00
CA VAL A 18 5.09 11.86 1.96
C VAL A 18 3.81 11.02 1.81
N PRO A 19 3.73 10.03 0.89
CA PRO A 19 2.54 9.19 0.77
C PRO A 19 2.23 8.39 2.05
N ASN A 20 3.25 7.92 2.75
CA ASN A 20 3.09 7.18 4.00
C ASN A 20 2.67 8.09 5.16
N LEU A 21 3.20 9.31 5.24
CA LEU A 21 2.70 10.32 6.17
C LEU A 21 1.23 10.68 5.89
N ALA A 22 0.84 10.77 4.62
CA ALA A 22 -0.55 11.00 4.24
C ALA A 22 -1.47 9.86 4.70
N LEU A 23 -1.04 8.60 4.67
CA LEU A 23 -1.80 7.47 5.22
C LEU A 23 -2.00 7.59 6.72
N ILE A 24 -0.95 7.94 7.46
CA ILE A 24 -1.02 8.14 8.91
C ILE A 24 -2.02 9.26 9.23
N ILE A 25 -1.91 10.40 8.54
CA ILE A 25 -2.84 11.51 8.70
C ILE A 25 -4.27 11.05 8.37
N LEU A 26 -4.47 10.36 7.24
CA LEU A 26 -5.79 9.86 6.84
C LEU A 26 -6.39 8.94 7.93
N ALA A 27 -5.61 8.03 8.50
CA ALA A 27 -6.06 7.12 9.56
C ALA A 27 -6.46 7.85 10.86
N LEU A 28 -5.78 8.96 11.18
CA LEU A 28 -6.12 9.81 12.33
C LEU A 28 -7.41 10.61 12.09
N PHE A 29 -7.66 11.06 10.85
CA PHE A 29 -8.87 11.79 10.49
C PHE A 29 -10.09 10.87 10.29
N LEU A 30 -9.88 9.62 9.87
CA LEU A 30 -10.92 8.61 9.64
C LEU A 30 -10.71 7.41 10.57
N PRO A 31 -10.92 7.57 11.89
CA PRO A 31 -10.72 6.48 12.84
C PRO A 31 -11.80 5.39 12.70
N SER A 32 -11.39 4.15 12.94
CA SER A 32 -12.31 3.02 13.10
C SER A 32 -12.94 3.05 14.49
N ASP A 33 -14.01 3.84 14.65
CA ASP A 33 -14.63 4.19 15.94
C ASP A 33 -15.88 3.35 16.30
N GLY A 34 -16.16 2.30 15.53
CA GLY A 34 -17.30 1.41 15.76
C GLY A 34 -18.64 1.93 15.26
N VAL A 35 -18.70 3.15 14.73
CA VAL A 35 -19.94 3.70 14.16
C VAL A 35 -20.11 3.21 12.73
N GLU A 36 -21.21 2.52 12.46
CA GLU A 36 -21.59 2.16 11.09
C GLU A 36 -22.20 3.38 10.39
N ARG A 37 -21.60 3.80 9.29
CA ARG A 37 -21.99 5.01 8.54
C ARG A 37 -22.85 4.68 7.31
N GLY A 38 -23.41 3.46 7.28
CA GLY A 38 -24.32 2.96 6.25
C GLY A 38 -23.64 2.66 4.91
N PRO A 39 -24.43 2.28 3.87
CA PRO A 39 -23.93 2.02 2.53
C PRO A 39 -23.62 3.34 1.82
N ALA A 40 -22.57 4.01 2.28
CA ALA A 40 -21.95 5.12 1.57
C ALA A 40 -21.17 4.55 0.37
N LEU A 41 -21.05 5.32 -0.71
CA LEU A 41 -20.16 5.01 -1.83
C LEU A 41 -18.75 4.61 -1.33
N PHE A 42 -18.28 5.25 -0.27
CA PHE A 42 -17.02 4.95 0.40
C PHE A 42 -16.97 3.59 1.11
N SER A 43 -18.07 3.07 1.66
CA SER A 43 -18.13 1.70 2.21
C SER A 43 -17.91 0.66 1.09
N ILE A 44 -18.56 0.85 -0.06
CA ILE A 44 -18.41 -0.02 -1.24
C ILE A 44 -16.98 0.05 -1.79
N ILE A 45 -16.45 1.26 -1.97
CA ILE A 45 -15.08 1.47 -2.47
C ILE A 45 -14.07 0.84 -1.52
N GLY A 46 -14.21 1.04 -0.21
CA GLY A 46 -13.33 0.47 0.80
C GLY A 46 -13.29 -1.06 0.75
N ASN A 47 -14.39 -1.72 0.40
CA ASN A 47 -14.46 -3.19 0.32
C ASN A 47 -13.45 -3.78 -0.70
N PHE A 48 -13.11 -3.02 -1.74
CA PHE A 48 -12.11 -3.43 -2.73
C PHE A 48 -10.68 -3.52 -2.18
N HIS A 49 -10.42 -3.12 -0.93
CA HIS A 49 -9.09 -3.30 -0.33
C HIS A 49 -8.62 -4.76 -0.41
N ILE A 50 -9.51 -5.73 -0.20
CA ILE A 50 -9.19 -7.17 -0.33
C ILE A 50 -8.78 -7.48 -1.77
N LEU A 51 -9.51 -6.99 -2.77
CA LEU A 51 -9.18 -7.25 -4.18
C LEU A 51 -7.81 -6.65 -4.55
N VAL A 52 -7.57 -5.40 -4.17
CA VAL A 52 -6.31 -4.71 -4.47
C VAL A 52 -5.14 -5.36 -3.73
N LEU A 53 -5.35 -5.88 -2.50
CA LEU A 53 -4.35 -6.56 -1.67
C LEU A 53 -3.78 -7.83 -2.33
N HIS A 54 -4.53 -8.52 -3.19
CA HIS A 54 -4.05 -9.75 -3.82
C HIS A 54 -2.81 -9.50 -4.69
N LEU A 55 -2.76 -8.35 -5.37
CA LEU A 55 -1.64 -8.02 -6.24
C LEU A 55 -0.32 -7.83 -5.48
N PRO A 56 -0.20 -6.97 -4.45
CA PRO A 56 1.04 -6.84 -3.70
C PRO A 56 1.42 -8.14 -2.99
N ILE A 57 0.47 -8.95 -2.50
CA ILE A 57 0.76 -10.28 -1.93
C ILE A 57 1.41 -11.19 -2.98
N ALA A 58 0.82 -11.28 -4.18
CA ALA A 58 1.37 -12.10 -5.25
C ALA A 58 2.78 -11.63 -5.65
N LEU A 59 2.99 -10.31 -5.73
CA LEU A 59 4.29 -9.73 -6.10
C LEU A 59 5.35 -9.95 -5.01
N LEU A 60 4.97 -9.95 -3.73
CA LEU A 60 5.86 -10.28 -2.61
C LEU A 60 6.45 -11.69 -2.73
N VAL A 61 5.70 -12.63 -3.32
CA VAL A 61 6.17 -14.00 -3.57
C VAL A 61 6.92 -14.10 -4.90
N ILE A 62 6.39 -13.49 -5.96
CA ILE A 62 6.90 -13.66 -7.33
C ILE A 62 8.24 -12.94 -7.53
N VAL A 63 8.43 -11.74 -6.97
CA VAL A 63 9.63 -10.95 -7.22
C VAL A 63 10.90 -11.65 -6.71
N PRO A 64 10.97 -12.14 -5.46
CA PRO A 64 12.15 -12.88 -4.98
C PRO A 64 12.45 -14.12 -5.83
N LEU A 65 11.42 -14.82 -6.31
CA LEU A 65 11.61 -15.99 -7.19
C LEU A 65 12.28 -15.59 -8.50
N PHE A 66 11.87 -14.48 -9.13
CA PHE A 66 12.55 -13.98 -10.32
C PHE A 66 14.00 -13.58 -10.07
N GLU A 67 14.28 -12.93 -8.93
CA GLU A 67 15.65 -12.53 -8.58
C GLU A 67 16.57 -13.73 -8.32
N LEU A 68 16.03 -14.84 -7.80
CA LEU A 68 16.77 -16.09 -7.61
C LEU A 68 17.00 -16.86 -8.92
N LEU A 69 16.08 -16.77 -9.87
CA LEU A 69 16.13 -17.52 -11.13
C LEU A 69 16.98 -16.82 -12.21
N ASP A 70 16.97 -15.49 -12.25
CA ASP A 70 17.67 -14.71 -13.27
C ASP A 70 18.24 -13.40 -12.69
N ASN A 71 19.57 -13.26 -12.78
CA ASN A 71 20.31 -12.10 -12.28
C ASN A 71 20.81 -11.17 -13.41
N THR A 72 20.26 -11.30 -14.62
CA THR A 72 20.56 -10.38 -15.72
C THR A 72 20.07 -8.97 -15.43
N GLU A 73 20.72 -7.97 -16.01
CA GLU A 73 20.29 -6.57 -15.88
C GLU A 73 18.86 -6.33 -16.43
N GLN A 74 18.42 -7.15 -17.39
CA GLN A 74 17.07 -7.09 -17.91
C GLN A 74 16.05 -7.62 -16.90
N ALA A 75 16.35 -8.75 -16.24
CA ALA A 75 15.52 -9.29 -15.16
C ALA A 75 15.41 -8.32 -13.97
N LYS A 76 16.54 -7.75 -13.51
CA LYS A 76 16.56 -6.73 -12.44
C LYS A 76 15.72 -5.50 -12.75
N ASN A 77 15.74 -5.04 -14.00
CA ASN A 77 14.89 -3.93 -14.43
C ASN A 77 13.41 -4.30 -14.41
N GLY A 78 13.07 -5.55 -14.75
CA GLY A 78 11.72 -6.11 -14.64
C GLY A 78 11.25 -6.19 -13.19
N THR A 79 12.01 -6.85 -12.32
CA THR A 79 11.70 -7.00 -10.89
C THR A 79 11.55 -5.65 -10.21
N ARG A 80 12.41 -4.67 -10.53
CA ARG A 80 12.27 -3.30 -10.03
C ARG A 80 10.93 -2.65 -10.39
N ARG A 81 10.41 -2.85 -11.60
CA ARG A 81 9.08 -2.33 -12.00
C ARG A 81 7.96 -3.05 -11.27
N LEU A 82 8.11 -4.36 -11.03
CA LEU A 82 7.16 -5.14 -10.23
C LEU A 82 7.15 -4.67 -8.77
N CYS A 83 8.30 -4.37 -8.17
CA CYS A 83 8.36 -3.76 -6.83
C CYS A 83 7.66 -2.41 -6.77
N GLN A 84 7.83 -1.56 -7.80
CA GLN A 84 7.12 -0.28 -7.87
C GLN A 84 5.60 -0.48 -7.94
N LEU A 85 5.14 -1.46 -8.71
CA LEU A 85 3.72 -1.82 -8.78
C LEU A 85 3.21 -2.36 -7.44
N ALA A 86 4.00 -3.20 -6.75
CA ALA A 86 3.68 -3.70 -5.42
C ALA A 86 3.54 -2.53 -4.42
N ALA A 87 4.49 -1.61 -4.37
CA ALA A 87 4.45 -0.45 -3.48
C ALA A 87 3.19 0.42 -3.72
N ILE A 88 2.86 0.72 -4.98
CA ILE A 88 1.68 1.51 -5.33
C ILE A 88 0.39 0.80 -4.90
N THR A 89 0.32 -0.52 -5.12
CA THR A 89 -0.89 -1.30 -4.83
C THR A 89 -1.05 -1.59 -3.34
N THR A 90 0.03 -1.76 -2.59
CA THR A 90 0.03 -1.80 -1.12
C THR A 90 -0.47 -0.47 -0.55
N TRP A 91 0.04 0.66 -1.06
CA TRP A 91 -0.41 1.98 -0.63
C TRP A 91 -1.91 2.21 -0.92
N LEU A 92 -2.37 1.85 -2.13
CA LEU A 92 -3.80 1.94 -2.47
C LEU A 92 -4.65 1.04 -1.58
N THR A 93 -4.19 -0.18 -1.30
CA THR A 93 -4.86 -1.11 -0.38
C THR A 93 -5.02 -0.49 1.01
N ALA A 94 -3.98 0.15 1.54
CA ALA A 94 -4.03 0.81 2.84
C ALA A 94 -5.07 1.95 2.88
N ILE A 95 -5.17 2.77 1.82
CA ILE A 95 -6.23 3.80 1.71
C ILE A 95 -7.60 3.16 1.79
N LEU A 96 -7.84 2.14 0.97
CA LEU A 96 -9.14 1.46 0.92
C LEU A 96 -9.47 0.80 2.27
N GLY A 97 -8.48 0.23 2.95
CA GLY A 97 -8.61 -0.35 4.29
C GLY A 97 -8.98 0.68 5.36
N VAL A 98 -8.36 1.86 5.35
CA VAL A 98 -8.70 2.98 6.27
C VAL A 98 -10.15 3.41 6.05
N ILE A 99 -10.55 3.63 4.80
CA ILE A 99 -11.93 4.00 4.44
C ILE A 99 -12.90 2.90 4.88
N TYR A 100 -12.57 1.64 4.61
CA TYR A 100 -13.41 0.52 4.98
C TYR A 100 -13.61 0.42 6.49
N GLY A 101 -12.53 0.55 7.27
CA GLY A 101 -12.55 0.53 8.73
C GLY A 101 -13.45 1.62 9.32
N HIS A 102 -13.35 2.85 8.79
CA HIS A 102 -14.13 3.99 9.26
C HIS A 102 -15.63 3.85 8.96
N PHE A 103 -16.02 3.37 7.79
CA PHE A 103 -17.43 3.38 7.38
C PHE A 103 -18.24 2.17 7.86
N ASN A 104 -17.61 1.04 8.19
CA ASN A 104 -18.30 -0.24 8.41
C ASN A 104 -18.34 -0.69 9.87
N GLY A 105 -18.26 0.25 10.83
CA GLY A 105 -18.50 -0.04 12.24
C GLY A 105 -17.46 -0.92 12.93
N PHE A 106 -16.24 -0.99 12.41
CA PHE A 106 -15.17 -1.77 13.05
C PHE A 106 -14.60 -1.03 14.27
N VAL A 107 -14.26 -1.77 15.32
CA VAL A 107 -13.62 -1.25 16.54
C VAL A 107 -12.80 -2.34 17.22
N GLY A 108 -11.90 -1.95 18.13
CA GLY A 108 -11.13 -2.86 18.99
C GLY A 108 -9.71 -3.13 18.51
N ASP A 109 -8.94 -3.79 19.37
CA ASP A 109 -7.49 -3.93 19.22
C ASP A 109 -7.09 -4.66 17.94
N LYS A 110 -7.81 -5.71 17.55
CA LYS A 110 -7.53 -6.47 16.32
C LYS A 110 -7.64 -5.58 15.08
N THR A 111 -8.65 -4.71 15.05
CA THR A 111 -8.86 -3.76 13.96
C THR A 111 -7.74 -2.73 13.92
N GLN A 112 -7.31 -2.21 15.07
CA GLN A 112 -6.19 -1.29 15.17
C GLN A 112 -4.88 -1.95 14.70
N TRP A 113 -4.61 -3.18 15.13
CA TRP A 113 -3.46 -3.95 14.65
C TRP A 113 -3.49 -4.17 13.14
N HIS A 114 -4.65 -4.51 12.58
CA HIS A 114 -4.81 -4.66 11.13
C HIS A 114 -4.54 -3.35 10.38
N LEU A 115 -5.11 -2.23 10.86
CA LEU A 115 -4.91 -0.89 10.30
C LEU A 115 -3.42 -0.50 10.29
N TRP A 116 -2.77 -0.55 11.46
CA TRP A 116 -1.38 -0.08 11.61
C TRP A 116 -0.37 -1.01 10.92
N SER A 117 -0.61 -2.32 10.92
CA SER A 117 0.23 -3.26 10.16
C SER A 117 0.11 -3.06 8.65
N GLY A 118 -1.07 -2.72 8.14
CA GLY A 118 -1.28 -2.37 6.73
C GLY A 118 -0.56 -1.08 6.32
N ILE A 119 -0.62 -0.04 7.14
CA ILE A 119 0.14 1.21 6.92
C ILE A 119 1.65 0.96 7.03
N PHE A 120 2.09 0.11 7.96
CA PHE A 120 3.49 -0.27 8.07
C PHE A 120 3.97 -1.02 6.82
N ALA A 121 3.13 -1.89 6.25
CA ALA A 121 3.48 -2.65 5.05
C ALA A 121 3.72 -1.76 3.82
N SER A 122 3.11 -0.57 3.72
CA SER A 122 3.39 0.36 2.60
C SER A 122 4.72 1.11 2.73
N CYS A 123 5.44 0.95 3.85
CA CYS A 123 6.78 1.48 4.06
C CYS A 123 7.89 0.48 3.68
N LEU A 124 7.55 -0.78 3.44
CA LEU A 124 8.46 -1.87 3.08
C LEU A 124 8.59 -1.98 1.55
#